data_AF-A0A2S6HJ26-F1
#
_entry.id   AF-A0A2S6HJ26-F1
#
_cell.length_a   1.000
_cell.length_b   1.000
_cell.length_c   1.000
_cell.angle_alpha   90.00
_cell.angle_beta   90.00
_cell.angle_gamma   90.00
#
_symmetry.space_group_name_H-M   'P 1'
#
loop_
_entity.id
_entity.type
_entity.pdbx_description
1 polymer ?
#
loop_
_entity_poly.entity_id
_entity_poly.type
_entity_poly.pdbx_seq_one_letter_code
_entity_poly.pdbx_strand_id
1 'polypeptide(L)'
;MIMTKMELNDTAEMMNSADYKERFRAEYYQIVIRYQKLKTMLERWDKGELGFKPTCPRSTYNMQISAMTNYIAVLEARAVMEGVEL
;
A
#
# COMPACT_ATOMS: atom_id res chain seq x y z
N MET A 1 -12.92 -3.52 16.61
CA MET A 1 -12.00 -4.66 16.47
C MET A 1 -10.62 -4.09 16.20
N ILE A 2 -9.68 -4.27 17.14
CA ILE A 2 -8.31 -3.76 16.96
C ILE A 2 -7.67 -4.68 15.91
N MET A 3 -7.68 -4.26 14.65
CA MET A 3 -6.88 -4.93 13.62
C MET A 3 -5.42 -4.75 14.00
N THR A 4 -4.77 -5.84 14.40
CA THR A 4 -3.32 -5.95 14.39
C THR A 4 -2.82 -5.38 13.06
N LYS A 5 -1.98 -4.35 13.14
CA LYS A 5 -1.48 -3.63 11.96
C LYS A 5 -0.66 -4.60 11.11
N MET A 6 -1.26 -5.11 10.03
CA MET A 6 -0.61 -6.04 9.10
C MET A 6 0.65 -5.38 8.52
N GLU A 7 1.76 -6.09 8.55
CA GLU A 7 3.03 -5.68 7.97
C GLU A 7 3.28 -6.39 6.62
N LEU A 8 4.22 -5.87 5.83
CA LEU A 8 4.52 -6.42 4.51
C LEU A 8 4.90 -7.91 4.57
N ASN A 9 5.62 -8.32 5.62
CA ASN A 9 6.05 -9.71 5.76
C ASN A 9 4.88 -10.67 6.00
N ASP A 10 3.80 -10.21 6.64
CA ASP A 10 2.62 -11.04 6.92
C ASP A 10 1.89 -11.43 5.62
N THR A 11 2.06 -10.65 4.55
CA THR A 11 1.48 -10.95 3.24
C THR A 11 2.23 -12.04 2.45
N ALA A 12 3.43 -12.44 2.90
CA ALA A 12 4.27 -13.38 2.15
C ALA A 12 3.64 -14.78 2.02
N GLU A 13 2.97 -15.27 3.07
CA GLU A 13 2.28 -16.55 3.02
C GLU A 13 1.07 -16.51 2.08
N MET A 14 0.30 -15.42 2.13
CA MET A 14 -0.86 -15.20 1.27
C MET A 14 -0.50 -15.21 -0.22
N MET A 15 0.65 -14.63 -0.57
CA MET A 15 1.19 -14.63 -1.95
C MET A 15 1.47 -16.04 -2.49
N ASN A 16 1.73 -17.01 -1.61
CA ASN A 16 2.01 -18.40 -1.97
C ASN A 16 0.77 -19.30 -1.89
N SER A 17 -0.41 -18.75 -1.57
CA SER A 17 -1.65 -19.50 -1.52
C SER A 17 -2.03 -20.04 -2.91
N ALA A 18 -2.59 -21.25 -2.95
CA ALA A 18 -3.20 -21.80 -4.16
C ALA A 18 -4.49 -21.03 -4.53
N ASP A 19 -5.19 -20.46 -3.55
CA ASP A 19 -6.37 -19.63 -3.78
C ASP A 19 -5.94 -18.26 -4.34
N TYR A 20 -6.46 -17.91 -5.51
CA TYR A 20 -6.17 -16.62 -6.14
C TYR A 20 -6.71 -15.45 -5.32
N LYS A 21 -7.80 -15.62 -4.56
CA LYS A 21 -8.37 -14.56 -3.73
C LYS A 21 -7.44 -14.16 -2.60
N GLU A 22 -6.71 -15.12 -2.04
CA GLU A 22 -5.66 -14.85 -1.05
C GLU A 22 -4.50 -14.07 -1.64
N ARG A 23 -4.03 -14.44 -2.84
CA ARG A 23 -2.98 -13.68 -3.54
C ARG A 23 -3.44 -12.26 -3.89
N PHE A 24 -4.71 -12.10 -4.26
CA PHE A 24 -5.32 -10.79 -4.53
C PHE A 24 -5.36 -9.90 -3.27
N ARG A 25 -5.81 -10.46 -2.14
CA ARG A 25 -5.80 -9.75 -0.84
C ARG A 25 -4.39 -9.33 -0.46
N ALA A 26 -3.42 -10.23 -0.64
CA ALA A 26 -2.02 -9.94 -0.38
C ALA A 26 -1.51 -8.75 -1.19
N GLU A 27 -1.81 -8.71 -2.48
CA GLU A 27 -1.48 -7.60 -3.36
C GLU A 27 -2.09 -6.27 -2.88
N TYR A 28 -3.38 -6.27 -2.54
CA TYR A 28 -4.08 -5.12 -1.99
C TYR A 28 -3.44 -4.62 -0.68
N TYR A 29 -3.21 -5.52 0.28
CA TYR A 29 -2.60 -5.14 1.55
C TYR A 29 -1.17 -4.62 1.37
N GLN A 30 -0.38 -5.22 0.48
CA GLN A 30 0.97 -4.75 0.19
C GLN A 30 0.98 -3.31 -0.35
N ILE A 31 0.10 -2.97 -1.29
CA ILE A 31 0.04 -1.61 -1.83
C ILE A 31 -0.45 -0.61 -0.78
N VAL A 32 -1.46 -0.96 0.02
CA VAL A 32 -2.00 -0.11 1.11
C VAL A 32 -0.93 0.16 2.18
N ILE A 33 -0.21 -0.88 2.62
CA ILE A 33 0.87 -0.72 3.63
C ILE A 33 1.97 0.20 3.08
N ARG A 34 2.39 0.01 1.83
CA ARG A 34 3.39 0.86 1.19
C ARG A 34 2.90 2.30 1.04
N TYR A 35 1.63 2.49 0.68
CA TYR A 35 1.01 3.81 0.55
C TYR A 35 1.03 4.54 1.89
N GLN A 36 0.62 3.88 2.98
CA GLN A 36 0.62 4.48 4.31
C GLN A 36 2.04 4.84 4.78
N LYS A 37 3.02 3.99 4.52
CA LYS A 37 4.44 4.26 4.85
C LYS A 37 4.98 5.45 4.05
N LEU A 38 4.69 5.51 2.74
CA LEU A 38 5.10 6.64 1.90
C LEU A 38 4.39 7.94 2.34
N LYS A 39 3.07 7.90 2.55
CA LYS A 39 2.29 9.05 3.02
C LYS A 39 2.85 9.62 4.32
N THR A 40 3.09 8.76 5.31
CA THR A 40 3.69 9.15 6.60
C THR A 40 5.07 9.79 6.40
N MET A 41 5.91 9.21 5.52
CA MET A 41 7.22 9.76 5.21
C MET A 41 7.11 11.15 4.56
N LEU A 42 6.18 11.34 3.63
CA LEU A 42 5.92 12.62 2.98
C LEU A 42 5.39 13.68 3.94
N GLU A 43 4.47 13.32 4.84
CA GLU A 43 3.97 14.21 5.89
C GLU A 43 5.11 14.70 6.81
N ARG A 44 6.03 13.80 7.20
CA ARG A 44 7.23 14.17 7.96
C ARG A 44 8.17 15.06 7.17
N TRP A 45 8.31 14.82 5.87
CA TRP A 45 9.11 15.68 4.99
C TRP A 45 8.53 17.08 4.93
N ASP A 46 7.22 17.21 4.71
CA ASP A 46 6.52 18.48 4.58
C ASP A 46 6.55 19.28 5.90
N LYS A 47 6.67 18.60 7.06
CA LYS A 47 6.88 19.22 8.39
C LYS A 47 8.33 19.53 8.75
N GLY A 48 9.31 19.12 7.92
CA GLY A 48 10.73 19.25 8.25
C GLY A 48 11.23 18.29 9.34
N GLU A 49 10.48 17.22 9.63
CA GLU A 49 10.76 16.22 10.69
C GLU A 49 11.42 14.94 10.13
N LEU A 50 11.84 14.97 8.86
CA LEU A 50 12.45 13.85 8.20
C LEU A 50 13.94 13.78 8.57
N GLY A 51 14.36 12.68 9.21
CA GLY A 51 15.74 12.48 9.66
C GLY A 51 16.76 12.21 8.54
N PHE A 52 16.36 12.34 7.27
CA PHE A 52 17.22 12.16 6.11
C PHE A 52 16.77 13.06 4.95
N LYS A 53 17.65 13.27 3.98
CA LYS A 53 17.35 13.99 2.74
C LYS A 53 17.01 13.00 1.62
N PRO A 54 15.81 13.05 1.02
CA PRO A 54 15.49 12.23 -0.14
C PRO A 54 16.39 12.57 -1.33
N THR A 55 16.82 11.54 -2.07
CA THR A 55 17.63 11.72 -3.28
C THR A 55 16.79 12.26 -4.44
N CYS A 56 15.55 11.80 -4.57
CA CYS A 56 14.64 12.22 -5.62
C CYS A 56 13.92 13.53 -5.25
N PRO A 57 13.52 14.34 -6.24
CA PRO A 57 12.70 15.53 -6.00
C PRO A 57 11.31 15.14 -5.47
N ARG A 58 10.67 16.08 -4.74
CA ARG A 58 9.32 15.89 -4.17
C ARG A 58 8.28 15.48 -5.23
N SER A 59 8.43 15.94 -6.47
CA SER A 59 7.56 15.59 -7.60
C SER A 59 7.57 14.10 -7.95
N THR A 60 8.70 13.40 -7.81
CA THR A 60 8.78 11.95 -8.03
C THR A 60 7.88 11.20 -7.06
N TYR A 61 7.92 11.58 -5.78
CA TYR A 61 7.07 10.95 -4.77
C TYR A 61 5.59 11.33 -4.90
N ASN A 62 5.27 12.51 -5.45
CA ASN A 62 3.89 12.87 -5.81
C ASN A 62 3.34 11.95 -6.90
N MET A 63 4.14 11.67 -7.93
CA MET A 63 3.76 10.71 -8.96
C MET A 63 3.57 9.30 -8.36
N GLN A 64 4.48 8.89 -7.48
CA GLN A 64 4.41 7.60 -6.81
C GLN A 64 3.13 7.45 -5.98
N ILE A 65 2.82 8.39 -5.07
CA ILE A 65 1.63 8.29 -4.21
C ILE A 65 0.32 8.36 -5.01
N SER A 66 0.30 9.14 -6.11
CA SER A 66 -0.83 9.19 -7.04
C SER A 66 -1.06 7.85 -7.74
N ALA A 67 0.00 7.24 -8.29
CA ALA A 67 -0.08 5.93 -8.92
C ALA A 67 -0.55 4.84 -7.94
N MET A 68 -0.06 4.86 -6.70
CA MET A 68 -0.49 3.92 -5.66
C MET A 68 -1.96 4.11 -5.30
N THR A 69 -2.44 5.35 -5.19
CA THR A 69 -3.85 5.66 -4.91
C THR A 69 -4.75 5.12 -6.01
N ASN A 70 -4.38 5.37 -7.28
CA ASN A 70 -5.11 4.84 -8.42
C ASN A 70 -5.13 3.31 -8.44
N TYR A 71 -4.01 2.67 -8.08
CA TYR A 71 -3.94 1.22 -8.07
C TYR A 71 -4.79 0.59 -6.95
N ILE A 72 -4.78 1.20 -5.75
CA ILE A 72 -5.68 0.82 -4.65
C ILE A 72 -7.14 0.87 -5.11
N ALA A 73 -7.57 1.97 -5.74
CA ALA A 73 -8.93 2.11 -6.24
C ALA A 73 -9.30 1.05 -7.29
N VAL A 74 -8.35 0.67 -8.16
CA VAL A 74 -8.55 -0.44 -9.11
C VAL A 74 -8.76 -1.77 -8.39
N LEU A 75 -7.97 -2.06 -7.35
CA LEU A 75 -8.10 -3.30 -6.58
C LEU A 75 -9.41 -3.33 -5.76
N GLU A 76 -9.84 -2.21 -5.19
CA GLU A 76 -11.14 -2.09 -4.52
C GLU A 76 -12.30 -2.35 -5.49
N ALA A 77 -12.26 -1.75 -6.68
CA ALA A 77 -13.27 -1.98 -7.72
C ALA A 77 -13.27 -3.44 -8.19
N ARG A 78 -12.09 -4.03 -8.42
CA ARG A 78 -11.96 -5.45 -8.79
C ARG A 78 -12.47 -6.38 -7.70
N ALA A 79 -12.22 -6.09 -6.43
CA ALA A 79 -12.71 -6.88 -5.31
C ALA A 79 -14.23 -6.99 -5.31
N VAL A 80 -14.93 -5.88 -5.59
CA VAL A 80 -16.40 -5.86 -5.76
C VAL A 80 -16.83 -6.70 -6.96
N MET A 81 -16.18 -6.54 -8.12
CA MET A 81 -16.54 -7.25 -9.35
C MET A 81 -16.26 -8.76 -9.28
N GLU A 82 -15.18 -9.16 -8.62
CA GLU A 82 -14.72 -10.55 -8.51
C GLU A 82 -15.25 -11.26 -7.25
N GLY A 83 -16.01 -10.57 -6.40
CA GLY A 83 -16.54 -11.11 -5.14
C GLY A 83 -15.43 -11.54 -4.17
N VAL A 84 -14.42 -10.68 -4.01
CA VAL A 84 -13.32 -10.84 -3.06
C VAL A 84 -13.55 -9.88 -1.89
N GLU A 85 -13.59 -10.41 -0.66
CA GLU A 85 -13.68 -9.59 0.54
C GLU A 85 -12.27 -9.10 0.94
N LEU A 86 -12.09 -7.80 1.12
CA LEU A 86 -10.84 -7.12 1.49
C LEU A 86 -10.86 -6.61 2.94
#